data_AF-C6X6L4-F1
#
_entry.id   AF-C6X6L4-F1
#
_cell.length_a   1.000
_cell.length_b   1.000
_cell.length_c   1.000
_cell.angle_alpha   90.00
_cell.angle_beta   90.00
_cell.angle_gamma   90.00
#
_symmetry.space_group_name_H-M   'P 1'
#
loop_
_entity.id
_entity.type
_entity.pdbx_description
1 polymer ?
#
loop_
_entity_poly.entity_id
_entity_poly.type
_entity_poly.pdbx_seq_one_letter_code
_entity_poly.pdbx_strand_id
1 'polypeptide(L)' 'MKPENPCKRIVLAGNEGCRILFCEECNVAELEVGALSLRLDMQAFGSLAELLQEGAARMAIYNAVRERNDAMMNGVGNVH' A
#
# COMPACT_ATOMS: atom_id res chain seq x y z
N MET A 1 32.67 -0.92 4.35
CA MET A 1 32.96 -1.88 3.26
C MET A 1 31.69 -2.02 2.44
N LYS A 2 31.70 -1.65 1.15
CA LYS A 2 30.58 -1.93 0.24
C LYS A 2 30.73 -3.38 -0.23
N PRO A 3 29.72 -4.24 -0.14
CA PRO A 3 29.80 -5.55 -0.78
C PRO A 3 29.96 -5.33 -2.29
N GLU A 4 30.98 -5.95 -2.86
CA GLU A 4 31.42 -5.78 -4.25
C GLU A 4 30.52 -6.53 -5.26
N ASN A 5 29.45 -7.17 -4.77
CA ASN A 5 28.39 -7.76 -5.58
C ASN A 5 27.07 -7.02 -5.33
N PRO A 6 26.41 -6.48 -6.37
CA PRO A 6 25.06 -5.96 -6.22
C PRO A 6 24.13 -7.14 -5.93
N CYS A 7 23.52 -7.15 -4.75
CA CYS A 7 22.58 -8.20 -4.36
C CYS A 7 21.52 -8.41 -5.46
N LYS A 8 21.25 -9.67 -5.80
CA LYS A 8 20.20 -9.99 -6.76
C LYS A 8 18.82 -9.67 -6.17
N ARG A 9 18.01 -8.95 -6.95
CA ARG A 9 16.65 -8.57 -6.60
C ARG A 9 15.67 -9.19 -7.59
N ILE A 10 14.62 -9.80 -7.06
CA ILE A 10 13.52 -10.38 -7.82
C ILE A 10 12.31 -9.46 -7.68
N VAL A 11 11.66 -9.11 -8.79
CA VAL A 11 10.40 -8.36 -8.75
C VAL A 11 9.29 -9.34 -8.40
N LEU A 12 8.63 -9.14 -7.26
CA LEU A 12 7.48 -9.95 -6.84
C LEU A 12 6.16 -9.37 -7.34
N ALA A 13 6.04 -8.04 -7.35
CA ALA A 13 4.85 -7.33 -7.82
C ALA A 13 5.22 -5.91 -8.27
N GLY A 14 4.39 -5.29 -9.13
CA GLY A 14 4.52 -3.88 -9.46
C GLY A 14 3.48 -3.38 -10.45
N ASN A 15 3.24 -2.07 -10.42
CA ASN A 15 2.39 -1.32 -11.34
C ASN A 15 2.96 0.08 -11.55
N GLU A 16 2.20 0.99 -12.17
CA GLU A 16 2.58 2.39 -12.25
C GLU A 16 2.58 3.03 -10.85
N GLY A 17 3.78 3.25 -10.32
CA GLY A 17 4.01 3.99 -9.07
C GLY A 17 4.41 3.14 -7.87
N CYS A 18 4.17 1.83 -7.88
CA CYS A 18 4.57 0.93 -6.79
C CYS A 18 5.28 -0.33 -7.30
N ARG A 19 6.29 -0.79 -6.56
CA ARG A 19 7.00 -2.04 -6.83
C ARG A 19 7.40 -2.75 -5.56
N ILE A 20 7.32 -4.08 -5.57
CA ILE A 20 7.82 -4.94 -4.51
C ILE A 20 8.94 -5.80 -5.09
N LEU A 21 10.12 -5.67 -4.51
CA LEU A 21 11.31 -6.46 -4.82
C LEU A 21 11.64 -7.35 -3.63
N PHE A 22 12.27 -8.49 -3.87
CA PHE A 22 12.83 -9.35 -2.84
C PHE A 22 14.30 -9.59 -3.10
N CYS A 23 15.11 -9.40 -2.06
CA CYS A 23 16.53 -9.70 -2.08
C CYS A 23 16.76 -11.00 -1.31
N GLU A 24 17.05 -12.09 -2.02
CA GLU A 24 17.28 -13.42 -1.41
C GLU A 24 18.49 -13.41 -0.46
N GLU A 25 19.55 -12.69 -0.83
CA GLU A 25 20.80 -12.64 -0.06
C GLU A 25 20.62 -11.88 1.27
N CYS A 26 19.83 -10.81 1.27
CA CYS A 26 19.55 -10.02 2.47
C CYS A 26 18.32 -10.52 3.24
N ASN A 27 17.52 -11.39 2.62
CA ASN A 27 16.21 -11.83 3.10
C ASN A 27 15.28 -10.65 3.49
N VAL A 28 15.23 -9.64 2.63
CA VAL A 28 14.40 -8.42 2.82
C VAL A 28 13.52 -8.17 1.61
N ALA A 29 12.33 -7.63 1.87
CA ALA A 29 11.46 -7.06 0.86
C ALA A 29 11.81 -5.58 0.70
N GLU A 30 11.91 -5.11 -0.53
CA GLU A 30 12.08 -3.69 -0.85
C GLU A 30 10.78 -3.20 -1.48
N LEU A 31 10.10 -2.27 -0.83
CA LEU A 31 8.89 -1.62 -1.31
C LEU A 31 9.25 -0.24 -1.86
N GLU A 32 9.01 -0.02 -3.14
CA GLU A 32 9.16 1.27 -3.81
C GLU A 32 7.78 1.88 -4.04
N VAL A 33 7.60 3.14 -3.62
CA VAL A 33 6.37 3.92 -3.83
C VAL A 33 6.77 5.33 -4.26
N GLY A 34 6.67 5.63 -5.55
CA GLY A 34 7.17 6.87 -6.13
C GLY A 34 8.67 7.07 -5.84
N ALA A 35 9.01 8.12 -5.08
CA ALA A 35 10.39 8.41 -4.68
C ALA A 35 10.81 7.74 -3.35
N LEU A 36 9.88 7.03 -2.69
CA LEU A 36 10.13 6.36 -1.42
C LEU A 36 10.56 4.91 -1.65
N SER A 37 11.57 4.47 -0.90
CA SER A 37 12.01 3.07 -0.87
C SER A 37 12.15 2.62 0.58
N LEU A 38 11.51 1.51 0.93
CA LEU A 38 11.57 0.88 2.24
C LEU A 38 12.17 -0.51 2.12
N ARG A 39 13.12 -0.84 2.98
CA ARG A 39 13.61 -2.23 3.16
C ARG A 39 13.03 -2.77 4.45
N LEU A 40 12.37 -3.92 4.36
CA LEU A 40 11.66 -4.56 5.46
C LEU A 40 12.13 -6.01 5.56
N ASP A 41 12.34 -6.50 6.78
CA ASP A 41 12.40 -7.94 6.98
C ASP A 41 11.04 -8.60 6.66
N MET A 42 11.01 -9.93 6.56
CA MET A 42 9.82 -10.67 6.17
C MET A 42 8.65 -10.52 7.15
N GLN A 43 8.94 -10.37 8.44
CA GLN A 43 7.90 -10.20 9.45
C GLN A 43 7.25 -8.82 9.32
N ALA A 44 8.06 -7.77 9.25
CA ALA A 44 7.61 -6.39 9.07
C ALA A 44 6.86 -6.21 7.74
N PHE A 45 7.32 -6.85 6.66
CA PHE A 45 6.63 -6.86 5.38
C PHE A 45 5.25 -7.52 5.47
N GLY A 46 5.15 -8.68 6.13
CA GLY A 46 3.87 -9.36 6.36
C GLY A 46 2.89 -8.50 7.15
N SER A 47 3.32 -7.93 8.28
CA SER A 47 2.48 -7.03 9.08
C SER A 47 2.07 -5.76 8.33
N LEU A 48 2.94 -5.20 7.48
CA LEU A 48 2.59 -4.04 6.65
C LEU A 48 1.53 -4.41 5.60
N ALA A 49 1.63 -5.59 4.98
CA ALA A 49 0.65 -6.05 4.00
C ALA A 49 -0.75 -6.19 4.62
N GLU A 50 -0.84 -6.80 5.80
CA GLU A 50 -2.10 -6.92 6.56
C GLU A 50 -2.67 -5.55 6.91
N LEU A 51 -1.83 -4.64 7.40
CA LEU A 51 -2.25 -3.28 7.78
C LEU A 51 -2.77 -2.48 6.58
N LEU A 52 -2.10 -2.57 5.42
CA LEU A 52 -2.55 -1.93 4.19
C LEU A 52 -3.90 -2.48 3.71
N GLN A 53 -4.10 -3.79 3.80
CA GLN A 53 -5.37 -4.43 3.45
C GLN A 53 -6.51 -4.00 4.38
N GLU A 54 -6.26 -3.98 5.69
CA GLU A 54 -7.24 -3.51 6.69
C GLU A 54 -7.58 -2.03 6.46
N GLY A 55 -6.56 -1.18 6.25
CA GLY A 55 -6.75 0.24 5.95
C GLY A 55 -7.58 0.46 4.68
N ALA A 56 -7.29 -0.28 3.61
CA ALA A 56 -8.05 -0.20 2.36
C ALA A 56 -9.53 -0.59 2.56
N ALA A 57 -9.80 -1.66 3.30
CA ALA A 57 -11.17 -2.08 3.61
C ALA A 57 -11.94 -1.02 4.41
N ARG A 58 -11.30 -0.45 5.45
CA ARG A 58 -11.91 0.62 6.26
C ARG A 58 -12.16 1.90 5.47
N MET A 59 -11.25 2.27 4.58
CA MET A 59 -11.42 3.42 3.69
C MET A 59 -12.60 3.24 2.73
N ALA A 60 -12.80 2.04 2.18
CA ALA A 60 -13.96 1.76 1.33
C ALA A 60 -15.28 1.96 2.08
N ILE A 61 -15.38 1.48 3.32
CA ILE A 61 -16.57 1.68 4.17
C ILE A 61 -16.77 3.18 4.47
N TYR A 62 -15.70 3.87 4.86
CA TYR A 62 -15.75 5.30 5.16
C TYR A 62 -16.29 6.12 3.97
N ASN A 63 -15.79 5.84 2.76
CA ASN A 63 -16.23 6.52 1.54
C ASN A 63 -17.70 6.24 1.23
N ALA A 64 -18.15 4.98 1.33
CA ALA A 64 -19.55 4.62 1.10
C ALA A 64 -20.51 5.32 2.09
N VAL A 65 -20.11 5.45 3.36
CA VAL A 65 -20.89 6.19 4.36
C VAL A 65 -20.91 7.68 4.05
N ARG A 66 -19.76 8.27 3.65
CA ARG A 66 -19.68 9.68 3.30
C ARG A 66 -20.58 10.02 2.10
N GLU A 67 -20.50 9.23 1.03
CA GLU A 67 -21.33 9.41 -0.17
C GLU A 67 -22.83 9.31 0.15
N ARG A 68 -23.24 8.36 1.00
CA ARG A 68 -24.63 8.24 1.45
C ARG A 68 -25.09 9.49 2.23
N ASN A 69 -24.24 10.01 3.11
CA ASN A 69 -24.57 11.20 3.89
C ASN A 69 -24.70 12.44 3.00
N ASP A 70 -23.79 12.61 2.04
CA ASP A 70 -23.82 13.70 1.06
C ASP A 70 -25.11 13.64 0.21
N ALA A 71 -25.50 12.43 -0.24
CA ALA A 71 -26.74 12.23 -0.98
C ALA A 71 -28.00 12.56 -0.14
N MET A 72 -28.01 12.22 1.14
CA MET A 72 -29.11 12.55 2.05
C MET A 72 -29.21 14.06 2.29
N MET A 73 -28.08 14.75 2.51
CA MET A 73 -28.06 16.20 2.74
C MET A 73 -28.48 17.00 1.49
N ASN A 74 -28.12 16.53 0.29
CA ASN A 74 -28.53 17.17 -0.96
C ASN A 74 -29.99 16.88 -1.36
N GLY A 75 -30.60 15.81 -0.83
CA GLY A 75 -32.01 15.45 -1.09
C GLY A 75 -33.04 16.23 -0.27
N VAL A 76 -32.64 16.84 0.86
CA VAL A 76 -33.55 17.56 1.78
C VAL A 76 -33.85 18.99 1.29
N GLY A 77 -33.16 19.48 0.25
CA GLY A 77 -33.32 20.85 -0.28
C GLY A 77 -34.42 21.06 -1.34
N ASN A 78 -35.04 20.00 -1.88
CA ASN A 78 -36.03 20.11 -2.95
C ASN A 78 -37.37 19.50 -2.56
N VAL A 79 -38.10 20.16 -1.66
CA VAL A 79 -39.56 20.02 -1.54
C VAL A 79 -40.18 21.41 -1.62
N HIS A 80 -40.51 21.81 -2.85
CA HIS A 80 -41.41 22.94 -3.13
C HIS A 80 -42.85 22.43 -3.11
#